data_AF-A0A2E2RNN0-F1
#
_entry.id   AF-A0A2E2RNN0-F1
#
_cell.length_a   1.000
_cell.length_b   1.000
_cell.length_c   1.000
_cell.angle_alpha   90.00
_cell.angle_beta   90.00
_cell.angle_gamma   90.00
#
_symmetry.space_group_name_H-M   'P 1'
#
loop_
_entity.id
_entity.type
_entity.pdbx_description
1 polymer ?
#
loop_
_entity_poly.entity_id
_entity_poly.type
_entity_poly.pdbx_seq_one_letter_code
_entity_poly.pdbx_strand_id
1 'polypeptide(L)'
;MATKRQTEITKALRNLTPMIPFNEAEDVKRLAAQPHMRSLSAPVSVWLSLVAHIRHVHTDYDELMDDGYDRDAARHFVMDDINAVLERWQATRLLDGAETDASLPDPVERDDRDANRPDRSTVRGAGRGRSRRT
;
A
#
# COMPACT_ATOMS: atom_id res chain seq x y z
N MET A 1 2.84 4.00 -27.58
CA MET A 1 1.56 4.69 -27.27
C MET A 1 1.25 4.45 -25.81
N ALA A 2 1.14 5.52 -25.00
CA ALA A 2 0.69 5.37 -23.62
C ALA A 2 -0.78 4.92 -23.59
N THR A 3 -1.15 4.08 -22.62
CA THR A 3 -2.56 3.66 -22.49
C THR A 3 -3.43 4.84 -22.09
N LYS A 4 -4.73 4.80 -22.42
CA LYS A 4 -5.69 5.84 -22.00
C LYS A 4 -5.56 6.13 -20.49
N ARG A 5 -5.42 5.08 -19.68
CA ARG A 5 -5.25 5.20 -18.22
C ARG A 5 -3.97 5.94 -17.83
N GLN A 6 -2.83 5.64 -18.45
CA GLN A 6 -1.56 6.33 -18.18
C GLN A 6 -1.63 7.83 -18.51
N THR A 7 -2.32 8.17 -19.61
CA THR A 7 -2.55 9.57 -20.00
C THR A 7 -3.41 10.30 -18.97
N GLU A 8 -4.50 9.68 -18.49
CA GLU A 8 -5.37 10.24 -17.44
C GLU A 8 -4.61 10.44 -16.12
N ILE A 9 -3.79 9.47 -15.70
CA ILE A 9 -2.94 9.57 -14.49
C ILE A 9 -1.95 10.72 -14.63
N THR A 10 -1.26 10.82 -15.77
CA THR A 10 -0.28 11.88 -16.01
C THR A 10 -0.92 13.26 -16.00
N LYS A 11 -2.11 13.39 -16.60
CA LYS A 11 -2.89 14.63 -16.61
C LYS A 11 -3.35 15.00 -15.20
N ALA A 12 -3.86 14.04 -14.44
CA ALA A 12 -4.29 14.25 -13.06
C ALA A 12 -3.12 14.70 -12.17
N LEU A 13 -1.95 14.05 -12.28
CA LEU A 13 -0.77 14.42 -11.50
C LEU A 13 -0.29 15.84 -11.83
N ARG A 14 -0.23 16.20 -13.11
CA ARG A 14 0.20 17.54 -13.53
C ARG A 14 -0.74 18.64 -13.03
N ASN A 15 -2.04 18.36 -12.96
CA ASN A 15 -3.01 19.30 -12.40
C ASN A 15 -2.93 19.39 -10.88
N LEU A 16 -2.56 18.29 -10.22
CA LEU A 16 -2.50 18.22 -8.77
C LEU A 16 -1.24 18.87 -8.22
N THR A 17 -0.06 18.52 -8.75
CA THR A 17 1.25 18.98 -8.28
C THR A 17 2.10 19.46 -9.46
N PRO A 18 2.06 20.75 -9.82
CA PRO A 18 2.78 21.26 -10.98
C PRO A 18 4.30 21.32 -10.79
N MET A 19 4.79 21.38 -9.55
CA MET A 19 6.23 21.50 -9.21
C MET A 19 6.85 20.21 -8.65
N ILE A 20 6.18 19.06 -8.81
CA ILE A 20 6.72 17.79 -8.35
C ILE A 20 8.03 17.42 -9.06
N PRO A 21 9.08 16.96 -8.34
CA PRO A 21 10.31 16.46 -8.95
C PRO A 21 10.05 15.24 -9.83
N PHE A 22 10.90 15.03 -10.84
CA PHE A 22 10.68 13.99 -11.85
C PHE A 22 10.69 12.57 -11.26
N ASN A 23 11.62 12.26 -10.36
CA ASN A 23 11.71 10.96 -9.69
C ASN A 23 10.43 10.65 -8.89
N GLU A 24 9.99 11.59 -8.06
CA GLU A 24 8.76 11.47 -7.26
C GLU A 24 7.54 11.30 -8.17
N ALA A 25 7.47 12.04 -9.28
CA ALA A 25 6.37 11.95 -10.22
C ALA A 25 6.27 10.56 -10.88
N GLU A 26 7.40 9.93 -11.21
CA GLU A 26 7.42 8.59 -11.78
C GLU A 26 7.02 7.52 -10.75
N ASP A 27 7.45 7.67 -9.50
CA ASP A 27 7.07 6.76 -8.42
C ASP A 27 5.56 6.83 -8.14
N VAL A 28 5.00 8.04 -8.04
CA VAL A 28 3.55 8.23 -7.85
C VAL A 28 2.75 7.69 -9.03
N LYS A 29 3.19 7.89 -10.28
CA LYS A 29 2.53 7.29 -11.46
C LYS A 29 2.53 5.78 -11.40
N ARG A 30 3.65 5.16 -10.98
CA ARG A 30 3.78 3.70 -10.84
C ARG A 30 2.83 3.18 -9.78
N LEU A 31 2.76 3.83 -8.63
CA LEU A 31 1.84 3.50 -7.54
C LEU A 31 0.37 3.62 -7.97
N ALA A 32 0.00 4.71 -8.65
CA ALA A 32 -1.37 4.95 -9.12
C ALA A 32 -1.82 4.03 -10.26
N ALA A 33 -0.88 3.37 -10.95
CA ALA A 33 -1.14 2.44 -12.04
C ALA A 33 -1.33 0.99 -11.58
N GLN A 34 -1.16 0.71 -10.29
CA GLN A 34 -1.27 -0.64 -9.72
C GLN A 34 -2.66 -1.26 -9.94
N PRO A 35 -2.77 -2.61 -10.05
CA PRO A 35 -4.03 -3.29 -10.35
C PRO A 35 -5.16 -2.96 -9.37
N HIS A 36 -4.86 -2.88 -8.07
CA HIS A 36 -5.84 -2.60 -7.03
C HIS A 36 -6.38 -1.16 -7.06
N MET A 37 -5.67 -0.22 -7.71
CA MET A 37 -6.10 1.17 -7.89
C MET A 37 -6.97 1.37 -9.15
N ARG A 38 -7.10 0.35 -10.01
CA ARG A 38 -7.81 0.48 -11.30
C ARG A 38 -9.32 0.63 -11.15
N SER A 39 -9.90 0.21 -10.03
CA SER A 39 -11.31 0.41 -9.70
C SER A 39 -11.66 1.87 -9.43
N LEU A 40 -10.67 2.69 -9.06
CA LEU A 40 -10.83 4.09 -8.70
C LEU A 40 -10.60 5.02 -9.89
N SER A 41 -11.19 6.22 -9.82
CA SER A 41 -10.94 7.28 -10.81
C SER A 41 -9.46 7.69 -10.78
N ALA A 42 -8.93 8.13 -11.93
CA ALA A 42 -7.51 8.49 -12.03
C ALA A 42 -7.09 9.60 -11.04
N PRO A 43 -7.87 10.68 -10.82
CA PRO A 43 -7.54 11.69 -9.83
C PRO A 43 -7.46 11.15 -8.40
N VAL A 44 -8.40 10.27 -8.00
CA VAL A 44 -8.42 9.67 -6.66
C VAL A 44 -7.22 8.73 -6.47
N SER A 45 -6.92 7.91 -7.48
CA SER A 45 -5.76 7.01 -7.43
C SER A 45 -4.44 7.77 -7.28
N VAL A 46 -4.31 8.89 -7.99
CA VAL A 46 -3.13 9.76 -7.91
C VAL A 46 -3.04 10.41 -6.54
N TRP A 47 -4.14 10.95 -6.00
CA TRP A 47 -4.16 11.55 -4.66
C TRP A 47 -3.71 10.55 -3.58
N LEU A 48 -4.33 9.37 -3.54
CA LEU A 48 -3.98 8.34 -2.55
C LEU A 48 -2.53 7.88 -2.69
N SER A 49 -2.06 7.68 -3.92
CA SER A 49 -0.68 7.26 -4.18
C SER A 49 0.33 8.34 -3.81
N LEU A 50 0.00 9.61 -4.05
CA LEU A 50 0.82 10.76 -3.68
C LEU A 50 0.96 10.88 -2.16
N VAL A 51 -0.15 10.86 -1.44
CA VAL A 51 -0.14 10.98 0.04
C VAL A 51 0.59 9.79 0.67
N ALA A 52 0.36 8.57 0.18
CA ALA A 52 1.08 7.39 0.65
C ALA A 52 2.59 7.51 0.39
N HIS A 53 2.99 7.94 -0.81
CA HIS A 53 4.40 8.14 -1.16
C HIS A 53 5.07 9.18 -0.26
N ILE A 54 4.41 10.33 -0.05
CA ILE A 54 4.94 11.38 0.85
C ILE A 54 5.09 10.84 2.27
N ARG A 55 4.09 10.12 2.78
CA ARG A 55 4.14 9.53 4.12
C ARG A 55 5.32 8.58 4.31
N HIS A 56 5.59 7.69 3.36
CA HIS A 56 6.66 6.71 3.53
C HIS A 56 8.06 7.25 3.18
N VAL A 57 8.17 8.26 2.32
CA VAL A 57 9.47 8.72 1.80
C VAL A 57 9.93 10.03 2.43
N HIS A 58 9.00 10.91 2.79
CA HIS A 58 9.30 12.27 3.25
C HIS A 58 8.94 12.51 4.72
N THR A 59 8.48 11.48 5.44
CA THR A 59 8.12 11.61 6.86
C THR A 59 8.62 10.42 7.66
N ASP A 60 8.73 10.60 8.97
CA ASP A 60 9.20 9.58 9.91
C ASP A 60 8.09 8.56 10.28
N TYR A 61 7.06 8.40 9.42
CA TYR A 61 5.92 7.53 9.68
C TYR A 61 6.34 6.07 9.92
N ASP A 62 7.28 5.55 9.12
CA ASP A 62 7.77 4.18 9.27
C ASP A 62 8.55 4.02 10.59
N GLU A 63 9.30 5.05 11.01
CA GLU A 63 10.00 5.06 12.31
C GLU A 63 9.00 5.09 13.48
N LEU A 64 7.96 5.93 13.40
CA LEU A 64 6.90 5.98 14.41
C LEU A 64 6.16 4.64 14.55
N MET A 65 5.97 3.93 13.44
CA MET A 65 5.38 2.58 13.46
C MET A 65 6.30 1.57 14.14
N ASP A 66 7.61 1.62 13.88
CA ASP A 66 8.60 0.74 14.51
C ASP A 66 8.76 1.03 16.02
N ASP A 67 8.59 2.28 16.43
CA ASP A 67 8.57 2.72 17.84
C ASP A 67 7.28 2.31 18.59
N GLY A 68 6.32 1.71 17.89
CA GLY A 68 5.10 1.16 18.47
C GLY A 68 4.00 2.19 18.70
N TYR A 69 4.05 3.34 18.01
CA TYR A 69 2.93 4.28 18.01
C TYR A 69 1.71 3.67 17.34
N ASP A 70 0.52 4.07 17.82
CA ASP A 70 -0.71 3.75 17.13
C ASP A 70 -0.75 4.45 15.76
N ARG A 71 -1.41 3.80 14.80
CA ARG A 71 -1.45 4.24 13.42
C ARG A 71 -2.13 5.62 13.28
N ASP A 72 -3.15 5.90 14.07
CA ASP A 72 -3.85 7.19 14.02
C ASP A 72 -3.02 8.30 14.67
N ALA A 73 -2.29 7.98 15.73
CA ALA A 73 -1.32 8.89 16.33
C ALA A 73 -0.19 9.23 15.33
N ALA A 74 0.43 8.21 14.72
CA ALA A 74 1.49 8.39 13.75
C ALA A 74 1.04 9.23 12.55
N ARG A 75 -0.17 8.99 12.04
CA ARG A 75 -0.75 9.78 10.94
C ARG A 75 -0.99 11.24 11.33
N HIS A 76 -1.39 11.50 12.57
CA HIS A 76 -1.59 12.86 13.06
C HIS A 76 -0.26 13.62 13.15
N PHE A 77 0.81 12.98 13.66
CA PHE A 77 2.12 13.61 13.78
C PHE A 77 2.73 14.00 12.44
N VAL A 78 2.64 13.12 11.43
CA VAL A 78 3.26 13.37 10.11
C VAL A 78 2.39 14.25 9.20
N MET A 79 1.20 14.66 9.64
CA MET A 79 0.26 15.40 8.81
C MET A 79 0.81 16.75 8.36
N ASP A 80 1.45 17.49 9.26
CA ASP A 80 2.07 18.78 8.94
C ASP A 80 3.24 18.60 7.97
N ASP A 81 4.04 17.54 8.12
CA ASP A 81 5.15 17.23 7.21
C ASP A 81 4.65 16.89 5.80
N ILE A 82 3.57 16.11 5.71
CA ILE A 82 2.90 15.81 4.43
C ILE A 82 2.45 17.12 3.77
N ASN A 83 1.78 18.00 4.52
CA ASN A 83 1.31 19.28 3.99
C ASN A 83 2.47 20.18 3.57
N ALA A 84 3.58 20.22 4.31
CA ALA A 84 4.77 20.96 3.92
C ALA A 84 5.37 20.48 2.60
N VAL A 85 5.37 19.16 2.33
CA VAL A 85 5.80 18.61 1.03
C VAL A 85 4.83 18.99 -0.08
N LEU A 86 3.52 18.87 0.16
CA LEU A 86 2.49 19.24 -0.80
C LEU A 86 2.58 20.72 -1.18
N GLU A 87 2.80 21.61 -0.20
CA GLU A 87 3.02 23.05 -0.43
C GLU A 87 4.28 23.31 -1.24
N ARG A 88 5.40 22.64 -0.93
CA ARG A 88 6.64 22.73 -1.71
C ARG A 88 6.44 22.35 -3.18
N TRP A 89 5.56 21.39 -3.46
CA TRP A 89 5.22 20.97 -4.83
C TRP A 89 4.07 21.76 -5.44
N GLN A 90 3.62 22.83 -4.76
CA GLN A 90 2.50 23.70 -5.14
C GLN A 90 1.21 22.91 -5.41
N ALA A 91 0.92 21.93 -4.55
CA ALA A 91 -0.25 21.10 -4.68
C ALA A 91 -1.53 21.96 -4.66
N THR A 92 -2.49 21.64 -5.53
CA THR A 92 -3.80 22.30 -5.57
C THR A 92 -4.74 21.86 -4.45
N ARG A 93 -4.32 20.85 -3.67
CA ARG A 93 -5.06 20.25 -2.55
C ARG A 93 -4.09 19.93 -1.41
N LEU A 94 -4.51 20.22 -0.19
CA LEU A 94 -3.83 19.84 1.06
C LEU A 94 -4.62 18.76 1.80
N LEU A 95 -3.95 18.04 2.70
CA LEU A 95 -4.55 17.03 3.55
C LEU A 95 -5.21 17.73 4.75
N ASP A 96 -6.49 17.46 4.98
CA ASP A 96 -7.23 17.90 6.17
C ASP A 96 -7.42 16.71 7.14
N GLY A 97 -7.54 16.98 8.44
CA GLY A 97 -7.46 15.97 9.50
C GLY A 97 -8.58 14.93 9.41
N ALA A 98 -9.68 15.28 8.76
CA ALA A 98 -10.82 14.40 8.52
C ALA A 98 -10.59 13.35 7.40
N GLU A 99 -9.62 13.55 6.49
CA GLU A 99 -9.37 12.61 5.39
C GLU A 99 -8.58 11.37 5.82
N THR A 100 -7.88 11.48 6.94
CA THR A 100 -7.08 10.42 7.55
C THR A 100 -7.96 9.37 8.27
N ASP A 101 -9.16 9.79 8.69
CA ASP A 101 -10.17 9.00 9.43
C ASP A 101 -11.07 8.16 8.50
N ALA A 102 -11.04 8.43 7.19
CA ALA A 102 -11.88 7.73 6.22
C ALA A 102 -11.40 6.29 6.02
N SER A 103 -11.92 5.42 6.88
CA SER A 103 -12.07 3.97 6.79
C SER A 103 -12.25 3.46 5.35
N LEU A 104 -11.15 3.35 4.61
CA LEU A 104 -11.04 2.47 3.46
C LEU A 104 -10.63 1.09 4.00
N PRO A 105 -11.46 0.04 3.85
CA PRO A 105 -11.04 -1.30 4.21
C PRO A 105 -9.82 -1.66 3.37
N ASP A 106 -8.72 -1.98 4.06
CA ASP A 106 -7.47 -2.39 3.43
C ASP A 106 -7.70 -3.75 2.72
N PRO A 107 -7.50 -3.87 1.39
CA PRO A 107 -7.72 -5.11 0.66
C PRO A 107 -6.63 -6.19 0.89
N VAL A 108 -5.74 -6.04 1.89
CA VAL A 108 -4.65 -7.01 2.12
C VAL A 108 -4.87 -8.03 3.24
N GLU A 109 -6.07 -8.17 3.83
CA GLU A 109 -6.36 -9.40 4.59
C GLU A 109 -6.67 -10.57 3.64
N ARG A 110 -5.63 -11.05 2.95
CA ARG A 110 -5.53 -12.50 2.74
C ARG A 110 -5.05 -13.07 4.07
N ASP A 111 -6.00 -13.62 4.81
CA ASP A 111 -5.73 -14.42 5.99
C ASP A 111 -4.91 -15.65 5.57
N ASP A 112 -3.59 -15.51 5.50
CA ASP A 112 -2.63 -16.61 5.28
C ASP A 112 -2.35 -17.36 6.60
N ARG A 113 -3.32 -17.43 7.52
CA ARG A 113 -3.16 -18.13 8.81
C ARG A 113 -3.43 -19.64 8.77
N ASP A 114 -3.39 -20.27 7.60
CA ASP A 114 -3.59 -21.73 7.47
C ASP A 114 -2.37 -22.49 6.89
N ALA A 115 -1.16 -21.93 6.98
CA ALA A 115 0.03 -22.53 6.37
C ALA A 115 0.93 -23.36 7.31
N ASN A 116 0.60 -23.54 8.60
CA ASN A 116 1.45 -24.37 9.46
C ASN A 116 0.68 -25.12 10.57
N ARG A 117 -0.17 -26.06 10.16
CA ARG A 117 -0.55 -27.18 11.02
C ARG A 117 0.22 -28.42 10.56
N PRO A 118 1.13 -28.99 11.36
CA PRO A 118 1.77 -30.24 10.97
C PRO A 118 0.71 -31.35 10.91
N ASP A 119 0.53 -31.86 9.69
CA ASP A 119 -0.26 -33.03 9.36
C ASP A 119 0.32 -34.25 10.09
N ARG A 120 -0.32 -34.67 11.19
CA ARG A 120 -0.06 -35.96 11.84
C ARG A 120 -0.75 -37.05 11.02
N SER A 121 -0.29 -37.25 9.79
CA SER A 121 -0.68 -38.39 8.96
C SER A 121 0.05 -39.65 9.38
N THR A 122 -0.76 -40.65 9.69
CA THR A 122 -0.65 -41.97 9.06
C THR A 122 0.47 -42.88 9.58
N VAL A 123 0.14 -43.62 10.64
CA VAL A 123 0.60 -45.01 10.79
C VAL A 123 0.08 -45.81 9.58
N ARG A 124 0.97 -46.06 8.62
CA ARG A 124 0.87 -47.08 7.58
C ARG A 124 2.31 -47.57 7.39
N GLY A 125 2.71 -48.71 7.92
CA GLY A 125 2.23 -50.04 7.57
C GLY A 125 3.39 -50.75 6.85
N ALA A 126 4.06 -51.68 7.53
CA ALA A 126 5.08 -52.54 6.92
C ALA A 126 4.73 -53.99 7.22
N GLY A 127 4.03 -54.62 6.28
CA GLY A 127 3.81 -56.06 6.30
C GLY A 127 5.08 -56.82 5.95
N ARG A 128 5.28 -57.99 6.57
CA ARG A 128 5.99 -59.12 5.96
C ARG A 128 5.36 -60.41 6.45
N GLY A 129 4.60 -61.06 5.57
CA GLY A 129 4.34 -62.49 5.72
C GLY A 129 5.64 -63.28 5.52
N ARG A 130 5.82 -64.34 6.30
CA ARG A 130 6.62 -65.49 5.85
C ARG A 130 6.14 -66.76 6.55
N SER A 131 5.86 -67.74 5.71
CA SER A 131 5.36 -69.09 5.96
C SER A 131 6.20 -69.97 6.91
N ARG A 132 5.54 -71.01 7.45
CA ARG A 132 5.89 -72.46 7.47
C ARG A 132 5.97 -73.13 8.84
N ARG A 133 5.43 -74.37 8.82
CA ARG A 133 5.73 -75.58 9.62
C ARG A 133 5.16 -75.59 11.05
N THR A 134 4.56 -76.66 11.55
CA THR A 134 4.44 -78.08 11.16
C THR A 134 3.07 -78.60 11.57
#